data_AF-A0AAQ0AZG5-F1
#
_entry.id   AF-A0AAQ0AZG5-F1
#
_cell.length_a   1.000
_cell.length_b   1.000
_cell.length_c   1.000
_cell.angle_alpha   90.00
_cell.angle_beta   90.00
_cell.angle_gamma   90.00
#
_symmetry.space_group_name_H-M   'P 1'
#
loop_
_entity.id
_entity.type
_entity.pdbx_description
1 polymer ?
#
loop_
_entity_poly.entity_id
_entity_poly.type
_entity_poly.pdbx_seq_one_letter_code
_entity_poly.pdbx_strand_id
1 'polypeptide(L)'
;MEVQTPVSGSFAEYRTHHLHMGADFKTFHLNGFPAIAPFDGVVESISESPTGYGLNLMLRSSSGLRAKFAHLFNLEGAKKELENLRQALHLLSDGIFSVKFLDHKFSVKQGQPIARIGESGTGVPHLHFELHGNGDTFNPLAYLKMNDRDGTPPELLVLYVDSSDGQKFRIPIQKKEDGIYELNDPEPLKLGGEVRIKLGAFDRMNSRNKNNLYFARLMSEGKILYERKFEKMSYAEARDHQSIYDSNRSSLNPPVYVYNLFSSLKPSLNLREFSINQEIPLEIIAGDKEENHSSLKIRIFNSGFKGHSEKKTETEYLSSDRRFLLKTPKGNTFGKGNILFEVVGTPASENFLPEGLVLKSELIEIESTGISWSGEAKFLWKGKKLGKGENLYLLEEGTKRWVILKTFSEIGGIGAVLTKIGIVAVLEDRSKPKIDHPFLISRYRFTPEVRPTTFIERMYSISDVGSGYAGGAEILLDGQVFPYEFESDRKMILVKIPRSFAKFKRRLLLQARIRDRAGNFSDWLTDLIDLGQILEDEKS
;
A
#
# COMPACT_ATOMS: atom_id res chain seq x y z
N MET A 1 -19.48 -13.15 -9.69
CA MET A 1 -19.98 -11.77 -9.50
C MET A 1 -20.94 -11.45 -10.64
N GLU A 2 -21.99 -10.66 -10.40
CA GLU A 2 -22.95 -10.27 -11.46
C GLU A 2 -22.35 -9.25 -12.44
N VAL A 3 -21.36 -8.47 -11.99
CA VAL A 3 -20.60 -7.53 -12.81
C VAL A 3 -19.12 -7.93 -12.80
N GLN A 4 -18.48 -7.86 -13.95
CA GLN A 4 -17.03 -8.05 -14.10
C GLN A 4 -16.31 -6.87 -13.45
N THR A 5 -15.57 -7.14 -12.39
CA THR A 5 -14.82 -6.13 -11.64
C THR A 5 -13.36 -6.54 -11.49
N PRO A 6 -12.41 -5.66 -11.85
CA PRO A 6 -10.99 -5.90 -11.62
C PRO A 6 -10.66 -5.93 -10.14
N VAL A 7 -9.69 -6.77 -9.78
CA VAL A 7 -9.07 -6.78 -8.46
C VAL A 7 -8.21 -5.52 -8.29
N SER A 8 -8.42 -4.78 -7.21
CA SER A 8 -7.60 -3.61 -6.83
C SER A 8 -6.59 -3.89 -5.72
N GLY A 9 -6.81 -4.95 -4.97
CA GLY A 9 -5.96 -5.39 -3.86
C GLY A 9 -6.20 -6.87 -3.60
N SER A 10 -5.13 -7.60 -3.35
CA SER A 10 -5.14 -9.07 -3.31
C SER A 10 -4.88 -9.62 -1.91
N PHE A 11 -5.18 -10.90 -1.68
CA PHE A 11 -4.98 -11.52 -0.38
C PHE A 11 -3.50 -11.56 0.02
N ALA A 12 -3.26 -11.38 1.32
CA ALA A 12 -1.95 -11.33 1.94
C ALA A 12 -1.00 -10.27 1.36
N GLU A 13 -1.53 -9.27 0.66
CA GLU A 13 -0.77 -8.15 0.15
C GLU A 13 -0.19 -7.32 1.30
N TYR A 14 1.08 -6.92 1.15
CA TYR A 14 1.76 -6.12 2.15
C TYR A 14 1.05 -4.76 2.34
N ARG A 15 0.61 -4.47 3.57
CA ARG A 15 0.27 -3.12 4.03
C ARG A 15 1.29 -2.74 5.10
N THR A 16 1.59 -1.44 5.26
CA THR A 16 2.71 -0.95 6.09
C THR A 16 2.78 -1.57 7.50
N HIS A 17 1.63 -1.92 8.09
CA HIS A 17 1.53 -2.45 9.45
C HIS A 17 0.89 -3.85 9.55
N HIS A 18 0.34 -4.39 8.46
CA HIS A 18 -0.43 -5.64 8.47
C HIS A 18 -0.51 -6.23 7.06
N LEU A 19 -1.08 -7.43 6.91
CA LEU A 19 -1.41 -7.97 5.60
C LEU A 19 -2.87 -7.75 5.27
N HIS A 20 -3.14 -7.54 4.00
CA HIS A 20 -4.51 -7.46 3.49
C HIS A 20 -5.19 -8.83 3.61
N MET A 21 -6.16 -8.95 4.52
CA MET A 21 -6.79 -10.23 4.88
C MET A 21 -7.92 -10.65 3.93
N GLY A 22 -8.09 -9.95 2.81
CA GLY A 22 -9.18 -10.17 1.87
C GLY A 22 -8.78 -9.89 0.43
N ALA A 23 -9.77 -9.68 -0.42
CA ALA A 23 -9.61 -9.17 -1.77
C ALA A 23 -10.48 -7.93 -1.96
N ASP A 24 -9.91 -6.93 -2.62
CA ASP A 24 -10.57 -5.66 -2.93
C ASP A 24 -11.03 -5.68 -4.39
N PHE A 25 -12.32 -5.44 -4.61
CA PHE A 25 -12.93 -5.40 -5.94
C PHE A 25 -13.42 -3.99 -6.26
N LYS A 26 -13.02 -3.46 -7.41
CA LYS A 26 -13.37 -2.10 -7.82
C LYS A 26 -14.86 -1.97 -8.08
N THR A 27 -15.44 -0.85 -7.69
CA THR A 27 -16.78 -0.45 -8.16
C THR A 27 -16.71 0.66 -9.20
N PHE A 28 -15.53 0.85 -9.83
CA PHE A 28 -15.27 1.96 -10.75
C PHE A 28 -15.68 3.32 -10.16
N HIS A 29 -15.44 3.47 -8.85
CA HIS A 29 -15.79 4.64 -8.05
C HIS A 29 -17.29 4.88 -7.85
N LEU A 30 -18.14 3.90 -8.11
CA LEU A 30 -19.58 3.97 -7.87
C LEU A 30 -19.95 3.35 -6.52
N ASN A 31 -20.81 4.02 -5.77
CA ASN A 31 -21.52 3.45 -4.64
C ASN A 31 -22.86 2.88 -5.10
N GLY A 32 -23.37 1.86 -4.40
CA GLY A 32 -24.71 1.30 -4.61
C GLY A 32 -24.77 -0.07 -5.29
N PHE A 33 -23.63 -0.64 -5.72
CA PHE A 33 -23.62 -1.99 -6.28
C PHE A 33 -24.10 -3.02 -5.23
N PRO A 34 -24.87 -4.04 -5.61
CA PRO A 34 -25.30 -5.07 -4.67
C PRO A 34 -24.12 -5.93 -4.22
N ALA A 35 -23.96 -6.09 -2.90
CA ALA A 35 -23.13 -7.14 -2.32
C ALA A 35 -23.95 -8.43 -2.27
N ILE A 36 -23.50 -9.47 -2.97
CA ILE A 36 -24.25 -10.73 -3.14
C ILE A 36 -23.76 -11.81 -2.17
N ALA A 37 -24.69 -12.53 -1.54
CA ALA A 37 -24.36 -13.65 -0.66
C ALA A 37 -23.69 -14.80 -1.45
N PRO A 38 -22.44 -15.21 -1.11
CA PRO A 38 -21.72 -16.28 -1.80
C PRO A 38 -22.26 -17.68 -1.48
N PHE A 39 -23.01 -17.84 -0.39
CA PHE A 39 -23.58 -19.09 0.08
C PHE A 39 -24.83 -18.82 0.95
N ASP A 40 -25.60 -19.87 1.20
CA ASP A 40 -26.69 -19.86 2.19
C ASP A 40 -26.12 -19.65 3.60
N GLY A 41 -26.75 -18.75 4.37
CA GLY A 41 -26.27 -18.46 5.72
C GLY A 41 -27.13 -17.51 6.52
N VAL A 42 -26.59 -17.08 7.65
CA VAL A 42 -27.19 -16.11 8.56
C VAL A 42 -26.24 -14.94 8.78
N VAL A 43 -26.77 -13.72 8.82
CA VAL A 43 -25.97 -12.55 9.21
C VAL A 43 -25.58 -12.71 10.68
N GLU A 44 -24.28 -12.91 10.94
CA GLU A 44 -23.70 -13.12 12.27
C GLU A 44 -23.49 -11.79 12.99
N SER A 45 -23.07 -10.75 12.28
CA SER A 45 -22.80 -9.45 12.88
C SER A 45 -22.83 -8.30 11.88
N ILE A 46 -23.08 -7.10 12.40
CA ILE A 46 -22.88 -5.82 11.71
C ILE A 46 -22.04 -4.88 12.59
N SER A 47 -21.24 -4.04 11.96
CA SER A 47 -20.45 -3.02 12.67
C SER A 47 -20.26 -1.79 11.80
N GLU A 48 -20.15 -0.62 12.42
CA GLU A 48 -19.87 0.65 11.76
C GLU A 48 -18.81 1.41 12.55
N SER A 49 -17.89 2.06 11.82
CA SER A 49 -16.80 2.89 12.34
C SER A 49 -16.44 3.94 11.29
N PRO A 50 -16.04 5.16 11.67
CA PRO A 50 -15.60 6.18 10.72
C PRO A 50 -14.27 5.81 10.01
N THR A 51 -13.50 4.87 10.55
CA THR A 51 -12.21 4.42 10.00
C THR A 51 -12.15 2.91 9.83
N GLY A 52 -11.13 2.42 9.14
CA GLY A 52 -10.93 0.98 8.90
C GLY A 52 -12.01 0.43 7.97
N TYR A 53 -12.64 -0.68 8.35
CA TYR A 53 -13.64 -1.38 7.54
C TYR A 53 -14.94 -0.60 7.26
N GLY A 54 -15.20 0.50 7.96
CA GLY A 54 -16.46 1.22 7.80
C GLY A 54 -17.66 0.40 8.27
N LEU A 55 -18.78 0.59 7.58
CA LEU A 55 -19.93 -0.30 7.67
C LEU A 55 -19.55 -1.66 7.08
N ASN A 56 -19.67 -2.70 7.89
CA ASN A 56 -19.34 -4.06 7.52
C ASN A 56 -20.35 -5.07 8.07
N LEU A 57 -20.46 -6.20 7.37
CA LEU A 57 -21.38 -7.29 7.65
C LEU A 57 -20.65 -8.62 7.55
N MET A 58 -20.89 -9.51 8.51
CA MET A 58 -20.39 -10.89 8.51
C MET A 58 -21.53 -11.87 8.25
N LEU A 59 -21.42 -12.69 7.20
CA LEU A 59 -22.33 -13.77 6.86
C LEU A 59 -21.71 -15.11 7.24
N ARG A 60 -22.42 -15.96 7.99
CA ARG A 60 -21.94 -17.28 8.41
C ARG A 60 -22.79 -18.39 7.80
N SER A 61 -22.13 -19.36 7.16
CA SER A 61 -22.75 -20.57 6.63
C SER A 61 -23.03 -21.60 7.74
N SER A 62 -23.82 -22.62 7.43
CA SER A 62 -24.05 -23.77 8.32
C SER A 62 -22.77 -24.55 8.65
N SER A 63 -21.76 -24.52 7.76
CA SER A 63 -20.45 -25.17 7.97
C SER A 63 -19.52 -24.40 8.91
N GLY A 64 -19.88 -23.17 9.31
CA GLY A 64 -19.01 -22.29 10.09
C GLY A 64 -18.07 -21.41 9.26
N LEU A 65 -18.02 -21.58 7.93
CA LEU A 65 -17.36 -20.65 7.01
C LEU A 65 -18.06 -19.28 7.09
N ARG A 66 -17.27 -18.21 7.17
CA ARG A 66 -17.72 -16.82 7.28
C ARG A 66 -17.23 -15.99 6.11
N ALA A 67 -18.08 -15.08 5.64
CA ALA A 67 -17.77 -14.10 4.61
C ALA A 67 -17.99 -12.69 5.17
N LYS A 68 -16.94 -11.87 5.18
CA LYS A 68 -17.03 -10.45 5.57
C LYS A 68 -17.17 -9.58 4.34
N PHE A 69 -18.08 -8.61 4.40
CA PHE A 69 -18.22 -7.53 3.44
C PHE A 69 -17.97 -6.22 4.17
N ALA A 70 -17.07 -5.39 3.66
CA ALA A 70 -16.71 -4.12 4.27
C ALA A 70 -16.78 -2.96 3.25
N HIS A 71 -16.64 -1.74 3.77
CA HIS A 71 -16.85 -0.49 3.05
C HIS A 71 -18.25 -0.38 2.45
N LEU A 72 -19.27 -0.93 3.13
CA LEU A 72 -20.64 -0.90 2.63
C LEU A 72 -21.21 0.52 2.67
N PHE A 73 -22.07 0.86 1.72
CA PHE A 73 -22.82 2.12 1.71
C PHE A 73 -23.97 2.06 2.71
N ASN A 74 -24.75 0.98 2.65
CA ASN A 74 -25.88 0.70 3.54
C ASN A 74 -26.13 -0.83 3.57
N LEU A 75 -27.06 -1.28 4.42
CA LEU A 75 -27.47 -2.69 4.50
C LEU A 75 -28.77 -2.96 3.74
N GLU A 76 -29.08 -2.17 2.70
CA GLU A 76 -30.22 -2.45 1.84
C GLU A 76 -29.96 -3.72 1.01
N GLY A 77 -30.84 -4.70 1.18
CA GLY A 77 -30.76 -5.99 0.52
C GLY A 77 -31.99 -6.84 0.83
N ALA A 78 -31.82 -8.15 0.92
CA ALA A 78 -32.89 -9.12 1.13
C ALA A 78 -33.59 -8.99 2.50
N LYS A 79 -32.99 -8.30 3.47
CA LYS A 79 -33.52 -8.07 4.83
C LYS A 79 -33.58 -6.58 5.13
N LYS A 80 -34.73 -5.96 4.86
CA LYS A 80 -34.94 -4.51 5.07
C LYS A 80 -34.74 -4.08 6.53
N GLU A 81 -35.02 -4.98 7.48
CA GLU A 81 -34.89 -4.72 8.90
C GLU A 81 -33.44 -4.49 9.34
N LEU A 82 -32.44 -4.97 8.58
CA LEU A 82 -31.03 -4.74 8.88
C LEU A 82 -30.65 -3.27 8.72
N GLU A 83 -31.12 -2.61 7.66
CA GLU A 83 -30.83 -1.20 7.43
C GLU A 83 -31.53 -0.30 8.46
N ASN A 84 -32.79 -0.61 8.80
CA ASN A 84 -33.50 0.11 9.87
C ASN A 84 -32.77 -0.01 11.21
N LEU A 85 -32.28 -1.21 11.55
CA LEU A 85 -31.48 -1.43 12.74
C LEU A 85 -30.17 -0.66 12.70
N ARG A 86 -29.47 -0.68 11.56
CA ARG A 86 -28.23 0.07 11.35
C ARG A 86 -28.44 1.57 11.57
N GLN A 87 -29.48 2.17 10.98
CA GLN A 87 -29.80 3.59 11.16
C GLN A 87 -30.10 3.93 12.62
N ALA A 88 -30.88 3.09 13.31
CA ALA A 88 -31.14 3.29 14.73
C ALA A 88 -29.86 3.24 15.58
N LEU A 89 -28.98 2.26 15.34
CA LEU A 89 -27.69 2.15 16.03
C LEU A 89 -26.74 3.31 15.70
N HIS A 90 -26.71 3.74 14.44
CA HIS A 90 -25.92 4.89 14.01
C HIS A 90 -26.32 6.15 14.79
N LEU A 91 -27.63 6.42 14.93
CA LEU A 91 -28.14 7.57 15.70
C LEU A 91 -27.90 7.44 17.21
N LEU A 92 -27.96 6.24 17.76
CA LEU A 92 -27.79 6.00 19.20
C LEU A 92 -26.32 5.91 19.65
N SER A 93 -25.39 5.73 18.72
CA SER A 93 -23.97 5.47 19.03
C SER A 93 -23.02 6.31 18.18
N ASP A 94 -23.50 7.45 17.67
CA ASP A 94 -22.73 8.40 16.85
C ASP A 94 -21.95 7.71 15.70
N GLY A 95 -22.58 6.74 15.06
CA GLY A 95 -22.00 5.96 13.95
C GLY A 95 -20.90 4.97 14.34
N ILE A 96 -20.74 4.64 15.63
CA ILE A 96 -19.73 3.69 16.12
C ILE A 96 -20.41 2.55 16.88
N PHE A 97 -20.51 1.37 16.27
CA PHE A 97 -21.09 0.20 16.93
C PHE A 97 -20.58 -1.14 16.39
N SER A 98 -20.78 -2.19 17.17
CA SER A 98 -20.57 -3.58 16.76
C SER A 98 -21.61 -4.47 17.45
N VAL A 99 -22.42 -5.18 16.66
CA VAL A 99 -23.51 -6.00 17.15
C VAL A 99 -23.41 -7.39 16.56
N LYS A 100 -23.45 -8.40 17.43
CA LYS A 100 -23.57 -9.82 17.06
C LYS A 100 -25.01 -10.27 17.25
N PHE A 101 -25.48 -11.10 16.33
CA PHE A 101 -26.83 -11.65 16.37
C PHE A 101 -26.82 -13.10 16.83
N LEU A 102 -27.91 -13.50 17.48
CA LEU A 102 -28.23 -14.89 17.71
C LEU A 102 -28.59 -15.58 16.38
N ASP A 103 -28.36 -16.88 16.34
CA ASP A 103 -28.55 -17.70 15.15
C ASP A 103 -29.99 -17.59 14.59
N HIS A 104 -30.12 -17.61 13.26
CA HIS A 104 -31.36 -17.58 12.47
C HIS A 104 -32.08 -16.24 12.27
N LYS A 105 -31.76 -15.16 13.00
CA LYS A 105 -32.53 -13.89 12.91
C LYS A 105 -32.57 -13.30 11.50
N PHE A 106 -31.46 -13.37 10.77
CA PHE A 106 -31.33 -12.76 9.44
C PHE A 106 -30.77 -13.79 8.45
N SER A 107 -31.60 -14.77 8.09
CA SER A 107 -31.23 -15.83 7.14
C SER A 107 -31.32 -15.34 5.69
N VAL A 108 -30.31 -15.64 4.87
CA VAL A 108 -30.18 -15.22 3.46
C VAL A 108 -29.73 -16.39 2.61
N LYS A 109 -30.21 -16.41 1.36
CA LYS A 109 -29.89 -17.44 0.37
C LYS A 109 -28.75 -16.99 -0.53
N GLN A 110 -27.95 -17.95 -1.00
CA GLN A 110 -26.93 -17.72 -2.01
C GLN A 110 -27.53 -16.97 -3.20
N GLY A 111 -26.81 -15.97 -3.72
CA GLY A 111 -27.26 -15.16 -4.84
C GLY A 111 -28.16 -13.98 -4.47
N GLN A 112 -28.64 -13.87 -3.22
CA GLN A 112 -29.41 -12.71 -2.79
C GLN A 112 -28.50 -11.50 -2.49
N PRO A 113 -28.92 -10.28 -2.83
CA PRO A 113 -28.25 -9.07 -2.35
C PRO A 113 -28.45 -8.93 -0.84
N ILE A 114 -27.39 -8.62 -0.10
CA ILE A 114 -27.44 -8.51 1.38
C ILE A 114 -27.08 -7.12 1.89
N ALA A 115 -26.47 -6.29 1.05
CA ALA A 115 -26.08 -4.91 1.34
C ALA A 115 -25.76 -4.18 0.03
N ARG A 116 -25.48 -2.88 0.10
CA ARG A 116 -24.90 -2.11 -1.00
C ARG A 116 -23.45 -1.77 -0.73
N ILE A 117 -22.59 -2.01 -1.72
CA ILE A 117 -21.17 -1.67 -1.69
C ILE A 117 -21.05 -0.15 -1.74
N GLY A 118 -20.11 0.39 -0.97
CA GLY A 118 -19.85 1.81 -0.95
C GLY A 118 -18.42 2.13 -0.63
N GLU A 119 -18.28 3.09 0.28
CA GLU A 119 -17.00 3.69 0.63
C GLU A 119 -16.89 4.12 2.09
N SER A 120 -17.73 3.55 2.96
CA SER A 120 -17.62 3.84 4.39
C SER A 120 -16.28 3.37 4.95
N GLY A 121 -15.81 4.03 6.02
CA GLY A 121 -14.49 3.79 6.58
C GLY A 121 -13.36 4.39 5.74
N THR A 122 -12.25 3.66 5.59
CA THR A 122 -11.05 4.14 4.92
C THR A 122 -10.95 3.63 3.48
N GLY A 123 -10.83 4.53 2.50
CA GLY A 123 -10.55 4.18 1.11
C GLY A 123 -11.52 4.80 0.10
N VAL A 124 -11.36 4.40 -1.17
CA VAL A 124 -12.27 4.73 -2.29
C VAL A 124 -13.43 3.73 -2.37
N PRO A 125 -14.50 3.96 -3.16
CA PRO A 125 -15.53 2.95 -3.37
C PRO A 125 -14.94 1.64 -3.90
N HIS A 126 -15.09 0.57 -3.11
CA HIS A 126 -14.71 -0.80 -3.45
C HIS A 126 -15.43 -1.78 -2.52
N LEU A 127 -15.53 -3.04 -2.93
CA LEU A 127 -15.87 -4.11 -2.01
C LEU A 127 -14.59 -4.70 -1.44
N HIS A 128 -14.40 -4.61 -0.14
CA HIS A 128 -13.45 -5.44 0.57
C HIS A 128 -14.14 -6.72 1.06
N PHE A 129 -13.63 -7.88 0.65
CA PHE A 129 -14.24 -9.17 0.91
C PHE A 129 -13.25 -10.14 1.55
N GLU A 130 -13.63 -10.77 2.67
CA GLU A 130 -12.80 -11.75 3.38
C GLU A 130 -13.54 -13.08 3.56
N LEU A 131 -12.78 -14.17 3.60
CA LEU A 131 -13.28 -15.51 3.94
C LEU A 131 -12.55 -16.05 5.17
N HIS A 132 -13.30 -16.53 6.17
CA HIS A 132 -12.75 -17.02 7.45
C HIS A 132 -13.33 -18.38 7.81
N GLY A 133 -12.52 -19.28 8.36
CA GLY A 133 -12.98 -20.59 8.81
C GLY A 133 -11.86 -21.41 9.44
N ASN A 134 -12.19 -22.29 10.39
CA ASN A 134 -11.23 -23.19 11.06
C ASN A 134 -10.00 -22.48 11.68
N GLY A 135 -10.13 -21.21 12.08
CA GLY A 135 -9.02 -20.41 12.62
C GLY A 135 -8.11 -19.76 11.57
N ASP A 136 -8.35 -20.03 10.29
CA ASP A 136 -7.62 -19.46 9.15
C ASP A 136 -8.44 -18.37 8.44
N THR A 137 -7.74 -17.51 7.70
CA THR A 137 -8.31 -16.66 6.66
C THR A 137 -7.92 -17.21 5.30
N PHE A 138 -8.87 -17.26 4.38
CA PHE A 138 -8.71 -17.84 3.06
C PHE A 138 -8.61 -16.76 1.99
N ASN A 139 -7.77 -16.99 0.98
CA ASN A 139 -7.70 -16.11 -0.18
C ASN A 139 -9.02 -16.19 -0.97
N PRO A 140 -9.84 -15.12 -1.01
CA PRO A 140 -11.11 -15.19 -1.71
C PRO A 140 -10.93 -15.48 -3.20
N LEU A 141 -9.85 -14.99 -3.82
CA LEU A 141 -9.58 -15.22 -5.23
C LEU A 141 -9.38 -16.70 -5.53
N ALA A 142 -8.86 -17.50 -4.59
CA ALA A 142 -8.71 -18.95 -4.78
C ALA A 142 -10.05 -19.69 -4.97
N TYR A 143 -11.14 -19.18 -4.38
CA TYR A 143 -12.45 -19.86 -4.37
C TYR A 143 -13.51 -19.19 -5.24
N LEU A 144 -13.36 -17.89 -5.53
CA LEU A 144 -14.28 -17.15 -6.37
C LEU A 144 -14.07 -17.50 -7.85
N LYS A 145 -15.18 -17.73 -8.54
CA LYS A 145 -15.21 -17.84 -10.00
C LYS A 145 -15.24 -16.43 -10.60
N MET A 146 -14.14 -16.06 -11.24
CA MET A 146 -14.02 -14.85 -12.05
C MET A 146 -14.41 -15.21 -13.49
N ASN A 147 -15.12 -14.31 -14.18
CA ASN A 147 -15.56 -14.56 -15.56
C ASN A 147 -14.41 -14.39 -16.56
N ASP A 148 -13.42 -13.58 -16.22
CA ASP A 148 -12.17 -13.45 -16.98
C ASP A 148 -11.08 -14.27 -16.32
N ARG A 149 -10.37 -15.08 -17.11
CA ARG A 149 -9.15 -15.73 -16.67
C ARG A 149 -7.96 -14.84 -16.94
N ASP A 150 -7.04 -14.77 -15.98
CA ASP A 150 -5.75 -14.13 -16.20
C ASP A 150 -4.93 -14.94 -17.21
N GLY A 151 -4.28 -14.23 -18.12
CA GLY A 151 -3.32 -14.78 -19.07
C GLY A 151 -1.96 -14.09 -18.98
N THR A 152 -1.77 -13.19 -18.02
CA THR A 152 -0.55 -12.40 -17.86
C THR A 152 0.28 -12.97 -16.71
N PRO A 153 1.47 -13.53 -16.96
CA PRO A 153 2.32 -14.02 -15.88
C PRO A 153 2.84 -12.86 -15.01
N PRO A 154 3.21 -13.11 -13.74
CA PRO A 154 3.70 -12.07 -12.84
C PRO A 154 4.95 -11.33 -13.35
N GLU A 155 5.11 -10.05 -13.02
CA GLU A 155 6.28 -9.26 -13.40
C GLU A 155 7.39 -9.34 -12.33
N LEU A 156 8.59 -9.75 -12.73
CA LEU A 156 9.79 -9.75 -11.88
C LEU A 156 10.59 -8.46 -12.10
N LEU A 157 11.02 -7.80 -11.02
CA LEU A 157 11.62 -6.47 -11.09
C LEU A 157 13.09 -6.45 -10.66
N VAL A 158 13.37 -7.01 -9.48
CA VAL A 158 14.69 -6.89 -8.85
C VAL A 158 14.97 -8.09 -7.98
N LEU A 159 16.20 -8.57 -8.02
CA LEU A 159 16.72 -9.62 -7.15
C LEU A 159 17.62 -8.98 -6.09
N TYR A 160 17.40 -9.33 -4.82
CA TYR A 160 18.32 -9.02 -3.74
C TYR A 160 18.92 -10.32 -3.22
N VAL A 161 20.26 -10.35 -3.10
CA VAL A 161 20.98 -11.49 -2.54
C VAL A 161 21.96 -10.97 -1.50
N ASP A 162 21.77 -11.40 -0.25
CA ASP A 162 22.66 -11.11 0.87
C ASP A 162 23.35 -12.40 1.31
N SER A 163 24.61 -12.32 1.73
CA SER A 163 25.28 -13.45 2.38
C SER A 163 26.01 -13.09 3.67
N SER A 164 26.15 -14.08 4.54
CA SER A 164 26.79 -13.94 5.86
C SER A 164 28.28 -13.61 5.80
N ASP A 165 28.94 -13.79 4.64
CA ASP A 165 30.31 -13.34 4.39
C ASP A 165 30.41 -11.84 4.08
N GLY A 166 29.28 -11.12 4.04
CA GLY A 166 29.20 -9.68 3.82
C GLY A 166 28.90 -9.27 2.38
N GLN A 167 28.82 -10.22 1.44
CA GLN A 167 28.50 -9.92 0.05
C GLN A 167 27.03 -9.55 -0.14
N LYS A 168 26.79 -8.62 -1.09
CA LYS A 168 25.47 -8.10 -1.42
C LYS A 168 25.33 -7.90 -2.91
N PHE A 169 24.18 -8.30 -3.43
CA PHE A 169 23.81 -8.04 -4.80
C PHE A 169 22.41 -7.46 -4.86
N ARG A 170 22.29 -6.39 -5.64
CA ARG A 170 21.02 -5.84 -6.06
C ARG A 170 21.01 -5.79 -7.57
N ILE A 171 20.22 -6.66 -8.18
CA ILE A 171 20.29 -6.91 -9.61
C ILE A 171 18.92 -6.63 -10.21
N PRO A 172 18.76 -5.54 -10.99
CA PRO A 172 17.58 -5.37 -11.83
C PRO A 172 17.40 -6.58 -12.74
N ILE A 173 16.18 -7.11 -12.80
CA ILE A 173 15.85 -8.28 -13.61
C ILE A 173 15.38 -7.80 -14.98
N GLN A 174 15.90 -8.39 -16.06
CA GLN A 174 15.45 -8.11 -17.41
C GLN A 174 14.43 -9.14 -17.89
N LYS A 175 13.37 -8.62 -18.52
CA LYS A 175 12.38 -9.46 -19.19
C LYS A 175 12.91 -9.86 -20.56
N LYS A 176 13.07 -11.16 -20.80
CA LYS A 176 13.47 -11.71 -22.10
C LYS A 176 12.26 -11.92 -23.00
N GLU A 177 11.24 -12.56 -22.43
CA GLU A 177 9.95 -12.84 -23.05
C GLU A 177 8.88 -12.96 -21.95
N ASP A 178 7.62 -13.14 -22.31
CA ASP A 178 6.55 -13.31 -21.33
C ASP A 178 6.83 -14.52 -20.43
N GLY A 179 6.86 -14.30 -19.12
CA GLY A 179 7.13 -15.36 -18.14
C GLY A 179 8.60 -15.78 -18.01
N ILE A 180 9.53 -15.20 -18.78
CA ILE A 180 10.95 -15.61 -18.73
C ILE A 180 11.85 -14.40 -18.57
N TYR A 181 12.65 -14.45 -17.52
CA TYR A 181 13.51 -13.37 -17.08
C TYR A 181 14.96 -13.83 -16.92
N GLU A 182 15.88 -12.88 -17.07
CA GLU A 182 17.32 -13.09 -16.90
C GLU A 182 17.99 -11.95 -16.14
N LEU A 183 19.20 -12.20 -15.66
CA LEU A 183 20.05 -11.18 -15.07
C LEU A 183 20.93 -10.55 -16.16
N ASN A 184 21.26 -9.26 -16.01
CA ASN A 184 22.10 -8.54 -16.98
C ASN A 184 23.54 -9.07 -17.03
N ASP A 185 24.01 -9.64 -15.92
CA ASP A 185 25.36 -10.19 -15.79
C ASP A 185 25.28 -11.72 -15.88
N PRO A 186 25.93 -12.35 -16.87
CA PRO A 186 25.97 -13.81 -16.97
C PRO A 186 26.86 -14.44 -15.89
N GLU A 187 27.73 -13.69 -15.22
CA GLU A 187 28.65 -14.24 -14.21
C GLU A 187 27.90 -14.76 -12.97
N PRO A 188 28.33 -15.90 -12.39
CA PRO A 188 27.73 -16.41 -11.17
C PRO A 188 28.02 -15.50 -9.97
N LEU A 189 27.05 -15.38 -9.07
CA LEU A 189 27.17 -14.60 -7.85
C LEU A 189 28.15 -15.28 -6.90
N LYS A 190 29.29 -14.65 -6.63
CA LYS A 190 30.36 -15.19 -5.77
C LYS A 190 30.05 -14.90 -4.30
N LEU A 191 29.69 -15.94 -3.55
CA LEU A 191 29.13 -15.86 -2.19
C LEU A 191 29.70 -16.95 -1.26
N GLY A 192 29.56 -16.77 0.05
CA GLY A 192 30.00 -17.73 1.06
C GLY A 192 29.18 -17.71 2.36
N GLY A 193 28.91 -18.89 2.92
CA GLY A 193 28.11 -19.03 4.16
C GLY A 193 26.61 -19.05 3.91
N GLU A 194 25.82 -18.47 4.81
CA GLU A 194 24.36 -18.40 4.68
C GLU A 194 23.97 -17.35 3.63
N VAL A 195 23.05 -17.71 2.72
CA VAL A 195 22.55 -16.85 1.64
C VAL A 195 21.05 -16.60 1.83
N ARG A 196 20.63 -15.34 1.70
CA ARG A 196 19.23 -14.93 1.73
C ARG A 196 18.86 -14.26 0.42
N ILE A 197 17.85 -14.80 -0.24
CA ILE A 197 17.36 -14.32 -1.54
C ILE A 197 16.01 -13.65 -1.33
N LYS A 198 15.83 -12.47 -1.93
CA LYS A 198 14.55 -11.76 -1.95
C LYS A 198 14.21 -11.34 -3.37
N LEU A 199 12.92 -11.35 -3.69
CA LEU A 199 12.40 -11.06 -5.01
C LEU A 199 11.47 -9.86 -4.95
N GLY A 200 11.78 -8.78 -5.69
CA GLY A 200 10.82 -7.74 -5.99
C GLY A 200 9.95 -8.14 -7.17
N ALA A 201 8.65 -8.31 -6.96
CA ALA A 201 7.71 -8.72 -8.00
C ALA A 201 6.28 -8.22 -7.73
N PHE A 202 5.42 -8.32 -8.72
CA PHE A 202 3.98 -8.14 -8.57
C PHE A 202 3.23 -8.91 -9.65
N ASP A 203 1.94 -9.09 -9.44
CA ASP A 203 1.00 -9.62 -10.42
C ASP A 203 0.00 -8.54 -10.83
N ARG A 204 -0.54 -8.59 -12.05
CA ARG A 204 -1.62 -7.70 -12.47
C ARG A 204 -2.99 -8.31 -12.26
N MET A 205 -3.17 -9.63 -12.28
CA MET A 205 -4.50 -10.25 -12.14
C MET A 205 -5.52 -9.66 -13.12
N ASN A 206 -5.14 -9.48 -14.40
CA ASN A 206 -5.89 -8.71 -15.42
C ASN A 206 -6.31 -7.27 -15.00
N SER A 207 -5.61 -6.66 -14.04
CA SER A 207 -5.88 -5.31 -13.55
C SER A 207 -4.75 -4.33 -13.90
N ARG A 208 -5.07 -3.03 -13.92
CA ARG A 208 -4.04 -1.98 -13.92
C ARG A 208 -3.31 -1.90 -12.57
N ASN A 209 -3.91 -2.42 -11.51
CA ASN A 209 -3.29 -2.49 -10.19
C ASN A 209 -2.18 -3.54 -10.18
N LYS A 210 -1.13 -3.24 -9.42
CA LYS A 210 -0.10 -4.20 -9.07
C LYS A 210 -0.53 -4.86 -7.76
N ASN A 211 -0.70 -6.17 -7.81
CA ASN A 211 -1.19 -7.03 -6.74
C ASN A 211 -0.08 -7.99 -6.28
N ASN A 212 -0.32 -8.67 -5.17
CA ASN A 212 0.52 -9.72 -4.63
C ASN A 212 0.57 -10.93 -5.57
N LEU A 213 1.69 -11.65 -5.60
CA LEU A 213 1.79 -12.97 -6.22
C LEU A 213 0.82 -13.97 -5.56
N TYR A 214 0.37 -14.99 -6.30
CA TYR A 214 -0.34 -16.12 -5.71
C TYR A 214 0.62 -17.10 -5.03
N PHE A 215 1.81 -17.31 -5.64
CA PHE A 215 2.91 -18.00 -4.98
C PHE A 215 4.29 -17.54 -5.47
N ALA A 216 5.32 -17.81 -4.65
CA ALA A 216 6.72 -17.68 -5.01
C ALA A 216 7.51 -18.91 -4.52
N ARG A 217 8.40 -19.43 -5.35
CA ARG A 217 9.15 -20.67 -5.11
C ARG A 217 10.62 -20.47 -5.49
N LEU A 218 11.51 -21.05 -4.69
CA LEU A 218 12.95 -21.15 -4.95
C LEU A 218 13.32 -22.63 -5.08
N MET A 219 14.02 -22.97 -6.15
CA MET A 219 14.43 -24.33 -6.49
C MET A 219 15.92 -24.42 -6.78
N SER A 220 16.49 -25.60 -6.57
CA SER A 220 17.84 -25.98 -6.99
C SER A 220 17.78 -27.39 -7.54
N GLU A 221 18.23 -27.60 -8.79
CA GLU A 221 18.30 -28.93 -9.42
C GLU A 221 16.99 -29.74 -9.30
N GLY A 222 15.84 -29.09 -9.47
CA GLY A 222 14.51 -29.72 -9.37
C GLY A 222 13.98 -29.89 -7.94
N LYS A 223 14.78 -29.63 -6.90
CA LYS A 223 14.35 -29.67 -5.49
C LYS A 223 13.84 -28.29 -5.05
N ILE A 224 12.67 -28.27 -4.41
CA ILE A 224 12.13 -27.06 -3.77
C ILE A 224 12.94 -26.76 -2.51
N LEU A 225 13.59 -25.60 -2.47
CA LEU A 225 14.28 -25.07 -1.29
C LEU A 225 13.34 -24.26 -0.41
N TYR A 226 12.46 -23.48 -1.04
CA TYR A 226 11.46 -22.66 -0.35
C TYR A 226 10.23 -22.49 -1.24
N GLU A 227 9.05 -22.45 -0.63
CA GLU A 227 7.80 -22.09 -1.31
C GLU A 227 6.89 -21.31 -0.37
N ARG A 228 6.30 -20.24 -0.90
CA ARG A 228 5.21 -19.49 -0.26
C ARG A 228 3.99 -19.50 -1.17
N LYS A 229 2.89 -20.09 -0.72
CA LYS A 229 1.58 -20.03 -1.39
C LYS A 229 0.61 -19.19 -0.57
N PHE A 230 -0.14 -18.31 -1.23
CA PHE A 230 -1.13 -17.43 -0.62
C PHE A 230 -2.56 -17.95 -0.83
N GLU A 231 -2.81 -19.23 -0.55
CA GLU A 231 -4.15 -19.84 -0.61
C GLU A 231 -4.97 -19.58 0.66
N LYS A 232 -4.28 -19.56 1.80
CA LYS A 232 -4.81 -19.26 3.13
C LYS A 232 -3.68 -18.82 4.05
N MET A 233 -4.04 -18.26 5.19
CA MET A 233 -3.09 -17.77 6.19
C MET A 233 -3.72 -17.85 7.58
N SER A 234 -2.94 -18.32 8.55
CA SER A 234 -3.34 -18.25 9.95
C SER A 234 -3.11 -16.85 10.53
N TYR A 235 -3.82 -16.48 11.59
CA TYR A 235 -3.58 -15.20 12.28
C TYR A 235 -2.16 -15.07 12.85
N ALA A 236 -1.54 -16.17 13.27
CA ALA A 236 -0.17 -16.17 13.77
C ALA A 236 0.82 -15.82 12.65
N GLU A 237 0.61 -16.40 11.47
CA GLU A 237 1.41 -16.12 10.28
C GLU A 237 1.22 -14.69 9.77
N ALA A 238 -0.01 -14.18 9.74
CA ALA A 238 -0.28 -12.79 9.34
C ALA A 238 0.40 -11.77 10.27
N ARG A 239 0.57 -12.11 11.56
CA ARG A 239 1.32 -11.28 12.51
C ARG A 239 2.82 -11.25 12.20
N ASP A 240 3.39 -12.36 11.74
CA ASP A 240 4.79 -12.48 11.31
C ASP A 240 4.99 -12.17 9.82
N HIS A 241 4.26 -11.18 9.29
CA HIS A 241 4.29 -10.84 7.87
C HIS A 241 5.65 -10.33 7.38
N GLN A 242 6.55 -9.92 8.27
CA GLN A 242 7.91 -9.54 7.91
C GLN A 242 8.79 -10.75 7.56
N SER A 243 8.41 -11.95 7.99
CA SER A 243 9.04 -13.17 7.48
C SER A 243 8.72 -13.40 6.01
N ILE A 244 7.58 -12.89 5.53
CA ILE A 244 7.10 -13.02 4.15
C ILE A 244 7.64 -11.89 3.27
N TYR A 245 7.62 -10.65 3.77
CA TYR A 245 8.02 -9.46 3.04
C TYR A 245 9.19 -8.73 3.68
N ASP A 246 10.11 -8.23 2.85
CA ASP A 246 11.01 -7.17 3.27
C ASP A 246 10.24 -5.85 3.35
N SER A 247 9.79 -5.54 4.57
CA SER A 247 9.03 -4.32 4.88
C SER A 247 9.78 -3.04 4.52
N ASN A 248 11.11 -3.03 4.58
CA ASN A 248 11.88 -1.80 4.33
C ASN A 248 12.07 -1.54 2.84
N ARG A 249 11.92 -2.56 1.99
CA ARG A 249 12.05 -2.47 0.53
C ARG A 249 10.71 -2.54 -0.23
N SER A 250 9.66 -3.05 0.40
CA SER A 250 8.31 -3.06 -0.19
C SER A 250 7.71 -1.66 -0.19
N SER A 251 6.89 -1.29 -1.17
CA SER A 251 6.17 -0.02 -1.23
C SER A 251 4.73 -0.21 -1.73
N LEU A 252 3.85 0.75 -1.41
CA LEU A 252 2.45 0.78 -1.84
C LEU A 252 2.18 1.83 -2.93
N ASN A 253 3.10 2.78 -3.17
CA ASN A 253 2.87 3.86 -4.14
C ASN A 253 4.16 4.38 -4.80
N PRO A 254 4.52 3.85 -5.99
CA PRO A 254 3.90 2.72 -6.68
C PRO A 254 4.08 1.40 -5.91
N PRO A 255 3.16 0.42 -6.06
CA PRO A 255 3.32 -0.86 -5.41
C PRO A 255 4.54 -1.62 -5.94
N VAL A 256 5.35 -2.10 -5.01
CA VAL A 256 6.48 -3.02 -5.22
C VAL A 256 6.51 -3.94 -4.01
N TYR A 257 6.32 -5.25 -4.20
CA TYR A 257 6.35 -6.21 -3.11
C TYR A 257 7.66 -6.97 -3.15
N VAL A 258 8.40 -6.95 -2.04
CA VAL A 258 9.69 -7.66 -1.93
C VAL A 258 9.51 -8.88 -1.05
N TYR A 259 9.45 -10.05 -1.68
CA TYR A 259 9.25 -11.36 -1.05
C TYR A 259 10.55 -11.91 -0.51
N ASN A 260 10.56 -12.37 0.75
CA ASN A 260 11.63 -13.19 1.26
C ASN A 260 11.45 -14.62 0.74
N LEU A 261 12.45 -15.16 0.02
CA LEU A 261 12.45 -16.55 -0.44
C LEU A 261 13.13 -17.47 0.59
N PHE A 262 12.76 -17.28 1.86
CA PHE A 262 13.28 -18.00 3.02
C PHE A 262 12.33 -17.81 4.22
N SER A 263 12.42 -18.68 5.22
CA SER A 263 11.67 -18.50 6.48
C SER A 263 12.47 -17.67 7.49
N SER A 264 11.81 -17.10 8.50
CA SER A 264 12.45 -16.21 9.50
C SER A 264 13.73 -16.80 10.12
N LEU A 265 13.76 -18.11 10.33
CA LEU A 265 14.85 -18.83 11.01
C LEU A 265 15.85 -19.55 10.09
N LYS A 266 15.61 -19.60 8.77
CA LYS A 266 16.48 -20.34 7.83
C LYS A 266 16.97 -19.43 6.71
N PRO A 267 18.20 -19.62 6.21
CA PRO A 267 18.62 -18.99 4.95
C PRO A 267 17.86 -19.61 3.76
N SER A 268 17.91 -18.95 2.61
CA SER A 268 17.48 -19.53 1.34
C SER A 268 18.36 -20.72 0.96
N LEU A 269 19.66 -20.60 1.25
CA LEU A 269 20.68 -21.60 0.98
C LEU A 269 21.83 -21.45 1.99
N ASN A 270 22.40 -22.55 2.48
CA ASN A 270 23.58 -22.53 3.32
C ASN A 270 24.78 -23.11 2.55
N LEU A 271 25.65 -22.25 2.03
CA LEU A 271 26.79 -22.65 1.20
C LEU A 271 27.85 -23.45 1.96
N ARG A 272 27.76 -23.54 3.30
CA ARG A 272 28.62 -24.44 4.10
C ARG A 272 28.32 -25.92 3.86
N GLU A 273 27.16 -26.23 3.30
CA GLU A 273 26.74 -27.58 2.93
C GLU A 273 27.24 -27.99 1.53
N PHE A 274 27.89 -27.07 0.81
CA PHE A 274 28.39 -27.25 -0.55
C PHE A 274 29.92 -27.18 -0.60
N SER A 275 30.52 -27.80 -1.62
CA SER A 275 31.97 -27.75 -1.81
C SER A 275 32.41 -26.33 -2.19
N ILE A 276 33.59 -25.91 -1.73
CA ILE A 276 34.21 -24.66 -2.19
C ILE A 276 34.48 -24.77 -3.70
N ASN A 277 34.26 -23.69 -4.43
CA ASN A 277 34.31 -23.61 -5.91
C ASN A 277 33.19 -24.38 -6.64
N GLN A 278 32.18 -24.86 -5.92
CA GLN A 278 30.98 -25.42 -6.55
C GLN A 278 30.08 -24.29 -7.06
N GLU A 279 29.57 -24.46 -8.29
CA GLU A 279 28.49 -23.64 -8.84
C GLU A 279 27.15 -24.31 -8.56
N ILE A 280 26.18 -23.54 -8.09
CA ILE A 280 24.88 -24.01 -7.63
C ILE A 280 23.81 -23.31 -8.47
N PRO A 281 23.12 -24.03 -9.38
CA PRO A 281 22.07 -23.47 -10.20
C PRO A 281 20.79 -23.33 -9.39
N LEU A 282 20.20 -22.14 -9.39
CA LEU A 282 18.92 -21.86 -8.74
C LEU A 282 17.90 -21.36 -9.75
N GLU A 283 16.64 -21.66 -9.48
CA GLU A 283 15.49 -21.19 -10.25
C GLU A 283 14.45 -20.60 -9.32
N ILE A 284 14.03 -19.37 -9.60
CA ILE A 284 12.95 -18.68 -8.90
C ILE A 284 11.73 -18.72 -9.80
N ILE A 285 10.60 -19.18 -9.25
CA ILE A 285 9.31 -19.25 -9.95
C ILE A 285 8.29 -18.43 -9.17
N ALA A 286 7.70 -17.43 -9.80
CA ALA A 286 6.55 -16.69 -9.30
C ALA A 286 5.34 -17.06 -10.14
N GLY A 287 4.17 -17.24 -9.53
CA GLY A 287 2.97 -17.57 -10.30
C GLY A 287 1.69 -17.00 -9.73
N ASP A 288 0.69 -17.02 -10.58
CA ASP A 288 -0.67 -16.58 -10.30
C ASP A 288 -1.58 -17.77 -9.95
N LYS A 289 -2.89 -17.52 -9.82
CA LYS A 289 -3.89 -18.56 -9.55
C LYS A 289 -4.23 -19.39 -10.80
N GLU A 290 -4.17 -18.81 -11.99
CA GLU A 290 -4.55 -19.43 -13.26
C GLU A 290 -3.39 -20.22 -13.89
N GLU A 291 -2.34 -20.49 -13.11
CA GLU A 291 -1.14 -21.27 -13.47
C GLU A 291 -0.17 -20.56 -14.45
N ASN A 292 -0.35 -19.26 -14.68
CA ASN A 292 0.66 -18.46 -15.36
C ASN A 292 1.85 -18.26 -14.43
N HIS A 293 3.07 -18.40 -14.97
CA HIS A 293 4.28 -18.34 -14.18
C HIS A 293 5.37 -17.53 -14.86
N SER A 294 6.18 -16.89 -14.02
CA SER A 294 7.41 -16.23 -14.38
C SER A 294 8.59 -16.93 -13.74
N SER A 295 9.66 -17.13 -14.51
CA SER A 295 10.87 -17.83 -14.10
C SER A 295 12.11 -16.95 -14.23
N LEU A 296 13.03 -17.11 -13.30
CA LEU A 296 14.36 -16.50 -13.31
C LEU A 296 15.39 -17.54 -12.88
N LYS A 297 16.36 -17.81 -13.75
CA LYS A 297 17.49 -18.70 -13.44
C LYS A 297 18.71 -17.89 -13.02
N ILE A 298 19.33 -18.29 -11.92
CA ILE A 298 20.54 -17.65 -11.37
C ILE A 298 21.56 -18.71 -11.00
N ARG A 299 22.82 -18.30 -10.89
CA ARG A 299 23.94 -19.20 -10.56
C ARG A 299 24.73 -18.60 -9.42
N ILE A 300 24.95 -19.38 -8.36
CA ILE A 300 25.76 -18.98 -7.21
C ILE A 300 27.06 -19.77 -7.24
N PHE A 301 28.19 -19.09 -7.13
CA PHE A 301 29.50 -19.71 -7.01
C PHE A 301 29.98 -19.64 -5.55
N ASN A 302 30.22 -20.79 -4.92
CA ASN A 302 30.68 -20.87 -3.54
C ASN A 302 32.15 -20.45 -3.42
N SER A 303 32.41 -19.19 -3.06
CA SER A 303 33.78 -18.66 -2.89
C SER A 303 34.44 -19.04 -1.55
N GLY A 304 33.75 -19.84 -0.73
CA GLY A 304 34.16 -20.16 0.64
C GLY A 304 33.83 -19.03 1.62
N PHE A 305 33.47 -19.39 2.85
CA PHE A 305 33.10 -18.42 3.89
C PHE A 305 34.36 -17.75 4.48
N LYS A 306 34.42 -16.40 4.43
CA LYS A 306 35.59 -15.60 4.86
C LYS A 306 35.39 -14.79 6.15
N GLY A 307 34.28 -14.95 6.89
CA GLY A 307 33.88 -14.10 8.04
C GLY A 307 33.59 -14.84 9.35
N HIS A 308 33.31 -14.12 10.45
CA HIS A 308 33.11 -14.66 11.81
C HIS A 308 31.65 -14.93 12.21
N SER A 309 31.50 -15.81 13.20
CA SER A 309 30.29 -16.33 13.85
C SER A 309 29.24 -15.29 14.28
N GLU A 310 28.00 -15.78 14.37
CA GLU A 310 26.73 -15.13 14.73
C GLU A 310 26.83 -14.06 15.84
N LYS A 311 26.43 -12.83 15.50
CA LYS A 311 26.06 -11.81 16.49
C LYS A 311 24.58 -11.93 16.85
N LYS A 312 24.24 -11.56 18.09
CA LYS A 312 22.85 -11.22 18.47
C LYS A 312 22.32 -10.15 17.51
N THR A 313 21.01 -10.16 17.25
CA THR A 313 20.35 -9.08 16.49
C THR A 313 20.60 -7.76 17.19
N GLU A 314 21.50 -6.96 16.64
CA GLU A 314 21.74 -5.59 17.08
C GLU A 314 20.48 -4.75 16.78
N THR A 315 20.34 -3.60 17.44
CA THR A 315 19.23 -2.66 17.17
C THR A 315 19.73 -1.22 17.07
N GLU A 316 21.05 -1.02 17.17
CA GLU A 316 21.69 0.27 17.06
C GLU A 316 22.87 0.14 16.10
N TYR A 317 22.87 0.98 15.06
CA TYR A 317 23.81 0.91 13.96
C TYR A 317 24.45 2.26 13.78
N LEU A 318 25.79 2.31 13.86
CA LEU A 318 26.56 3.54 13.79
C LEU A 318 27.43 3.53 12.52
N SER A 319 27.48 4.65 11.82
CA SER A 319 28.43 4.83 10.72
C SER A 319 29.87 4.79 11.22
N SER A 320 30.81 4.45 10.33
CA SER A 320 32.25 4.37 10.64
C SER A 320 32.80 5.69 11.19
N ASP A 321 32.35 6.82 10.63
CA ASP A 321 32.68 8.19 11.05
C ASP A 321 31.86 8.69 12.25
N ARG A 322 30.94 7.86 12.77
CA ARG A 322 30.04 8.13 13.90
C ARG A 322 29.07 9.31 13.73
N ARG A 323 28.91 9.84 12.51
CA ARG A 323 27.96 10.93 12.19
C ARG A 323 26.51 10.46 12.14
N PHE A 324 26.29 9.20 11.78
CA PHE A 324 24.97 8.63 11.56
C PHE A 324 24.69 7.50 12.55
N LEU A 325 23.50 7.51 13.13
CA LEU A 325 23.02 6.46 14.02
C LEU A 325 21.60 6.08 13.61
N LEU A 326 21.36 4.79 13.34
CA LEU A 326 20.03 4.24 13.17
C LEU A 326 19.70 3.31 14.33
N LYS A 327 18.59 3.59 15.03
CA LYS A 327 18.05 2.71 16.06
C LYS A 327 16.78 2.06 15.55
N THR A 328 16.80 0.74 15.35
CA THR A 328 15.63 -0.02 14.92
C THR A 328 14.78 -0.44 16.13
N PRO A 329 13.47 -0.68 15.99
CA PRO A 329 12.61 -1.02 17.12
C PRO A 329 12.95 -2.38 17.72
N LYS A 330 13.19 -2.42 19.04
CA LYS A 330 13.39 -3.68 19.78
C LYS A 330 12.16 -4.58 19.66
N GLY A 331 12.36 -5.87 19.38
CA GLY A 331 11.29 -6.84 19.18
C GLY A 331 10.67 -6.83 17.77
N ASN A 332 10.88 -5.77 16.98
CA ASN A 332 10.45 -5.68 15.58
C ASN A 332 11.63 -5.51 14.63
N THR A 333 12.82 -5.95 15.04
CA THR A 333 14.02 -6.01 14.20
C THR A 333 14.34 -7.48 13.97
N PHE A 334 14.50 -7.85 12.70
CA PHE A 334 14.58 -9.23 12.25
C PHE A 334 15.86 -9.47 11.46
N GLY A 335 16.50 -10.61 11.70
CA GLY A 335 17.76 -10.98 11.06
C GLY A 335 18.99 -10.74 11.93
N LYS A 336 20.16 -11.06 11.40
CA LYS A 336 21.45 -11.01 12.11
C LYS A 336 22.51 -10.17 11.37
N GLY A 337 22.11 -9.42 10.36
CA GLY A 337 23.05 -8.61 9.60
C GLY A 337 23.18 -7.17 10.12
N ASN A 338 23.48 -6.24 9.22
CA ASN A 338 23.96 -4.90 9.56
C ASN A 338 23.31 -3.82 8.69
N ILE A 339 23.34 -2.58 9.17
CA ILE A 339 22.99 -1.37 8.42
C ILE A 339 24.28 -0.67 7.98
N LEU A 340 24.33 -0.30 6.71
CA LEU A 340 25.44 0.47 6.14
C LEU A 340 24.99 1.90 5.88
N PHE A 341 25.96 2.82 5.99
CA PHE A 341 25.81 4.22 5.66
C PHE A 341 26.91 4.59 4.68
N GLU A 342 26.55 5.00 3.47
CA GLU A 342 27.49 5.37 2.43
C GLU A 342 27.18 6.77 1.93
N VAL A 343 28.21 7.62 1.85
CA VAL A 343 28.07 8.95 1.23
C VAL A 343 28.20 8.76 -0.26
N VAL A 344 27.11 9.03 -0.99
CA VAL A 344 27.04 8.81 -2.44
C VAL A 344 27.08 10.13 -3.20
N GLY A 345 27.61 10.09 -4.43
CA GLY A 345 27.58 11.23 -5.34
C GLY A 345 26.17 11.54 -5.83
N THR A 346 25.94 12.76 -6.31
CA THR A 346 24.67 13.12 -6.96
C THR A 346 24.49 12.32 -8.25
N PRO A 347 23.41 11.54 -8.40
CA PRO A 347 23.15 10.81 -9.63
C PRO A 347 23.04 11.75 -10.83
N ALA A 348 23.57 11.33 -11.99
CA ALA A 348 23.59 12.11 -13.22
C ALA A 348 22.23 12.19 -13.96
N SER A 349 21.12 11.79 -13.32
CA SER A 349 19.81 11.73 -13.99
C SER A 349 19.14 13.10 -14.08
N GLU A 350 18.52 13.40 -15.23
CA GLU A 350 17.88 14.69 -15.54
C GLU A 350 16.73 15.11 -14.60
N ASN A 351 16.29 14.26 -13.67
CA ASN A 351 15.20 14.55 -12.72
C ASN A 351 15.49 14.02 -11.31
N PHE A 352 16.77 13.99 -10.90
CA PHE A 352 17.14 13.49 -9.57
C PHE A 352 16.44 14.23 -8.42
N LEU A 353 16.29 15.56 -8.55
CA LEU A 353 15.54 16.40 -7.62
C LEU A 353 14.29 16.95 -8.31
N PRO A 354 13.12 16.87 -7.67
CA PRO A 354 11.92 17.53 -8.16
C PRO A 354 12.09 19.06 -8.24
N GLU A 355 11.34 19.68 -9.14
CA GLU A 355 11.32 21.14 -9.28
C GLU A 355 10.97 21.83 -7.95
N GLY A 356 11.77 22.83 -7.57
CA GLY A 356 11.60 23.58 -6.33
C GLY A 356 12.25 22.95 -5.09
N LEU A 357 12.74 21.71 -5.15
CA LEU A 357 13.55 21.13 -4.06
C LEU A 357 15.04 21.37 -4.29
N VAL A 358 15.71 21.92 -3.28
CA VAL A 358 17.14 22.29 -3.36
C VAL A 358 17.95 21.46 -2.38
N LEU A 359 18.97 20.73 -2.87
CA LEU A 359 19.87 19.93 -2.02
C LEU A 359 20.77 20.83 -1.14
N LYS A 360 20.81 20.53 0.17
CA LYS A 360 21.55 21.28 1.21
C LYS A 360 22.52 20.42 2.02
N SER A 361 22.76 19.19 1.58
CA SER A 361 23.70 18.27 2.22
C SER A 361 24.29 17.29 1.22
N GLU A 362 25.23 16.49 1.70
CA GLU A 362 25.58 15.23 1.05
C GLU A 362 24.38 14.26 1.02
N LEU A 363 24.45 13.28 0.13
CA LEU A 363 23.49 12.19 0.01
C LEU A 363 24.01 10.99 0.79
N ILE A 364 23.18 10.43 1.66
CA ILE A 364 23.55 9.28 2.50
C ILE A 364 22.67 8.11 2.15
N GLU A 365 23.25 7.12 1.47
CA GLU A 365 22.57 5.85 1.25
C GLU A 365 22.59 5.02 2.54
N ILE A 366 21.39 4.68 3.01
CA ILE A 366 21.17 3.76 4.12
C ILE A 366 20.73 2.43 3.52
N GLU A 367 21.52 1.39 3.69
CA GLU A 367 21.25 0.06 3.16
C GLU A 367 21.29 -1.01 4.24
N SER A 368 20.56 -2.11 4.01
CA SER A 368 20.47 -3.21 4.97
C SER A 368 21.02 -4.51 4.40
N THR A 369 21.77 -5.26 5.22
CA THR A 369 22.22 -6.63 4.93
C THR A 369 21.56 -7.58 5.87
N GLY A 370 20.82 -8.59 5.39
CA GLY A 370 20.34 -9.67 6.25
C GLY A 370 19.58 -9.18 7.49
N ILE A 371 19.04 -7.97 7.43
CA ILE A 371 18.28 -7.31 8.47
C ILE A 371 17.13 -6.53 7.85
N SER A 372 15.99 -6.56 8.53
CA SER A 372 14.84 -5.72 8.25
C SER A 372 14.16 -5.36 9.58
N TRP A 373 13.31 -4.34 9.57
CA TRP A 373 12.51 -3.97 10.73
C TRP A 373 11.11 -3.56 10.34
N SER A 374 10.19 -3.68 11.31
CA SER A 374 8.82 -3.16 11.23
C SER A 374 8.63 -2.00 12.20
N GLY A 375 7.87 -1.01 11.75
CA GLY A 375 7.61 0.22 12.49
C GLY A 375 8.70 1.28 12.31
N GLU A 376 8.74 2.20 13.27
CA GLU A 376 9.51 3.44 13.20
C GLU A 376 10.94 3.28 13.75
N ALA A 377 11.94 3.19 12.87
CA ALA A 377 13.34 3.35 13.28
C ALA A 377 13.68 4.83 13.48
N LYS A 378 14.60 5.12 14.39
CA LYS A 378 15.09 6.47 14.67
C LYS A 378 16.45 6.67 14.04
N PHE A 379 16.50 7.48 12.99
CA PHE A 379 17.74 7.94 12.38
C PHE A 379 18.19 9.24 13.04
N LEU A 380 19.48 9.38 13.30
CA LEU A 380 20.10 10.56 13.88
C LEU A 380 21.29 10.98 13.03
N TRP A 381 21.28 12.23 12.58
CA TRP A 381 22.40 12.90 11.92
C TRP A 381 23.04 13.89 12.87
N LYS A 382 24.15 13.47 13.49
CA LYS A 382 24.89 14.27 14.45
C LYS A 382 25.62 15.43 13.77
N GLY A 383 25.62 16.59 14.41
CA GLY A 383 26.23 17.82 13.95
C GLY A 383 25.39 18.61 12.91
N LYS A 384 24.34 18.02 12.33
CA LYS A 384 23.50 18.69 11.34
C LYS A 384 22.38 19.48 12.01
N LYS A 385 22.22 20.73 11.60
CA LYS A 385 21.10 21.61 11.97
C LYS A 385 20.33 21.97 10.70
N LEU A 386 19.01 22.05 10.80
CA LEU A 386 18.14 22.46 9.70
C LEU A 386 17.96 23.98 9.71
N GLY A 387 18.09 24.59 8.53
CA GLY A 387 17.72 25.98 8.26
C GLY A 387 16.21 26.16 8.05
N LYS A 388 15.80 27.40 7.77
CA LYS A 388 14.39 27.72 7.47
C LYS A 388 13.99 27.07 6.14
N GLY A 389 12.86 26.34 6.14
CA GLY A 389 12.37 25.63 4.95
C GLY A 389 13.12 24.34 4.64
N GLU A 390 14.13 23.98 5.43
CA GLU A 390 14.87 22.73 5.28
C GLU A 390 14.22 21.59 6.07
N ASN A 391 14.24 20.39 5.51
CA ASN A 391 13.87 19.17 6.23
C ASN A 391 14.72 17.97 5.76
N LEU A 392 14.65 16.86 6.49
CA LEU A 392 15.17 15.59 6.00
C LEU A 392 14.16 14.94 5.06
N TYR A 393 14.67 14.47 3.92
CA TYR A 393 13.91 13.70 2.94
C TYR A 393 14.60 12.36 2.70
N LEU A 394 13.80 11.35 2.37
CA LEU A 394 14.24 10.04 1.93
C LEU A 394 13.85 9.86 0.46
N LEU A 395 14.82 9.63 -0.40
CA LEU A 395 14.58 9.05 -1.71
C LEU A 395 14.37 7.55 -1.53
N GLU A 396 13.12 7.13 -1.60
CA GLU A 396 12.75 5.73 -1.49
C GLU A 396 13.18 4.96 -2.73
N GLU A 397 13.96 3.90 -2.54
CA GLU A 397 14.55 3.18 -3.67
C GLU A 397 13.52 2.44 -4.53
N GLY A 398 12.46 1.93 -3.91
CA GLY A 398 11.39 1.21 -4.60
C GLY A 398 10.50 2.11 -5.48
N THR A 399 10.36 3.39 -5.12
CA THR A 399 9.45 4.33 -5.79
C THR A 399 10.18 5.37 -6.62
N LYS A 400 11.49 5.56 -6.36
CA LYS A 400 12.30 6.64 -6.93
C LYS A 400 11.71 8.02 -6.68
N ARG A 401 11.04 8.19 -5.53
CA ARG A 401 10.42 9.44 -5.10
C ARG A 401 11.03 9.92 -3.79
N TRP A 402 11.19 11.23 -3.69
CA TRP A 402 11.53 11.89 -2.44
C TRP A 402 10.29 11.98 -1.55
N VAL A 403 10.46 11.58 -0.30
CA VAL A 403 9.43 11.62 0.74
C VAL A 403 9.98 12.41 1.92
N ILE A 404 9.24 13.42 2.35
CA ILE A 404 9.55 14.18 3.56
C ILE A 404 9.50 13.26 4.79
N LEU A 405 10.52 13.35 5.65
CA LEU A 405 10.58 12.60 6.89
C LEU A 405 10.01 13.39 8.05
N LYS A 406 9.38 12.66 8.99
CA LYS A 406 9.01 13.21 10.29
C LYS A 406 10.28 13.40 11.12
N THR A 407 10.66 14.65 11.32
CA THR A 407 11.87 15.02 12.06
C THR A 407 11.60 15.37 13.52
N PHE A 408 12.63 15.24 14.34
CA PHE A 408 12.63 15.64 15.75
C PHE A 408 14.02 16.17 16.12
N SER A 409 14.06 17.17 16.99
CA SER A 409 15.32 17.73 17.49
C SER A 409 15.99 16.77 18.47
N GLU A 410 17.29 16.58 18.33
CA GLU A 410 18.13 15.79 19.24
C GLU A 410 19.33 16.64 19.67
N ILE A 411 19.87 16.41 20.87
CA ILE A 411 21.04 17.17 21.35
C ILE A 411 22.21 16.98 20.37
N GLY A 412 22.67 18.08 19.79
CA GLY A 412 23.81 18.08 18.89
C GLY A 412 23.54 17.55 17.48
N GLY A 413 22.29 17.47 17.02
CA GLY A 413 21.97 17.05 15.65
C GLY A 413 20.48 17.13 15.31
N ILE A 414 20.09 16.41 14.26
CA ILE A 414 18.69 16.25 13.84
C ILE A 414 18.33 14.77 13.74
N GLY A 415 17.15 14.42 14.22
CA GLY A 415 16.59 13.08 14.11
C GLY A 415 15.45 13.00 13.10
N ALA A 416 15.24 11.80 12.55
CA ALA A 416 14.12 11.48 11.69
C ALA A 416 13.58 10.07 11.98
N VAL A 417 12.30 9.88 11.70
CA VAL A 417 11.67 8.56 11.69
C VAL A 417 11.85 7.92 10.31
N LEU A 418 12.35 6.69 10.27
CA LEU A 418 12.50 5.88 9.06
C LEU A 418 11.71 4.58 9.17
N THR A 419 10.86 4.32 8.17
CA THR A 419 10.18 3.02 7.98
C THR A 419 10.74 2.26 6.76
N LYS A 420 11.46 2.97 5.88
CA LYS A 420 12.09 2.47 4.66
C LYS A 420 13.60 2.79 4.66
N ILE A 421 14.31 2.10 3.79
CA ILE A 421 15.71 2.36 3.45
C ILE A 421 15.79 3.10 2.10
N GLY A 422 16.94 3.72 1.82
CA GLY A 422 17.15 4.56 0.65
C GLY A 422 18.14 5.68 0.93
N ILE A 423 18.09 6.74 0.12
CA ILE A 423 19.02 7.87 0.22
C ILE A 423 18.41 8.99 1.06
N VAL A 424 19.06 9.36 2.16
CA VAL A 424 18.65 10.46 3.03
C VAL A 424 19.45 11.72 2.70
N ALA A 425 18.76 12.86 2.65
CA ALA A 425 19.38 14.17 2.45
C ALA A 425 18.59 15.29 3.13
N VAL A 426 19.24 16.43 3.34
CA VAL A 426 18.57 17.68 3.69
C VAL A 426 18.22 18.42 2.41
N LEU A 427 16.93 18.69 2.21
CA LEU A 427 16.42 19.49 1.11
C LEU A 427 15.70 20.73 1.65
N GLU A 428 15.87 21.87 0.97
CA GLU A 428 15.06 23.07 1.16
C GLU A 428 13.85 23.02 0.23
N ASP A 429 12.65 23.22 0.78
CA ASP A 429 11.41 23.25 0.02
C ASP A 429 11.07 24.67 -0.46
N ARG A 430 11.22 24.87 -1.78
CA ARG A 430 10.75 26.06 -2.51
C ARG A 430 9.69 25.69 -3.53
N SER A 431 9.18 24.46 -3.48
CA SER A 431 8.16 23.99 -4.40
C SER A 431 6.81 24.61 -4.03
N LYS A 432 6.00 24.93 -5.03
CA LYS A 432 4.64 25.41 -4.78
C LYS A 432 3.68 24.21 -4.71
N PRO A 433 2.76 24.15 -3.75
CA PRO A 433 1.66 23.20 -3.81
C PRO A 433 0.77 23.52 -5.00
N LYS A 434 0.02 22.54 -5.49
CA LYS A 434 -0.91 22.69 -6.62
C LYS A 434 -2.32 22.32 -6.20
N ILE A 435 -3.30 23.06 -6.75
CA ILE A 435 -4.71 22.69 -6.72
C ILE A 435 -5.13 22.50 -8.17
N ASP A 436 -5.65 21.32 -8.48
CA ASP A 436 -6.09 20.94 -9.81
C ASP A 436 -7.54 20.46 -9.79
N HIS A 437 -8.21 20.52 -10.95
CA HIS A 437 -9.46 19.79 -11.12
C HIS A 437 -9.19 18.28 -11.01
N PRO A 438 -10.07 17.52 -10.34
CA PRO A 438 -9.86 16.09 -10.17
C PRO A 438 -9.87 15.41 -11.53
N PHE A 439 -8.72 14.86 -11.93
CA PHE A 439 -8.61 14.05 -13.15
C PHE A 439 -9.47 12.78 -13.09
N LEU A 440 -9.81 12.30 -11.89
CA LEU A 440 -10.62 11.11 -11.64
C LEU A 440 -11.52 11.38 -10.42
N ILE A 441 -12.80 11.69 -10.65
CA ILE A 441 -13.78 11.78 -9.56
C ILE A 441 -14.01 10.37 -9.01
N SER A 442 -13.40 10.08 -7.87
CA SER A 442 -13.37 8.76 -7.25
C SER A 442 -14.31 8.61 -6.03
N ARG A 443 -15.08 9.65 -5.68
CA ARG A 443 -16.07 9.68 -4.58
C ARG A 443 -17.40 10.27 -5.06
N TYR A 444 -18.51 9.90 -4.41
CA TYR A 444 -19.85 10.47 -4.66
C TYR A 444 -20.42 10.27 -6.07
N ARG A 445 -19.88 9.30 -6.83
CA ARG A 445 -20.65 8.75 -7.94
C ARG A 445 -21.55 7.67 -7.36
N PHE A 446 -22.83 7.88 -7.53
CA PHE A 446 -23.85 6.94 -7.13
C PHE A 446 -24.40 6.32 -8.40
N THR A 447 -24.85 5.07 -8.31
CA THR A 447 -25.83 4.60 -9.30
C THR A 447 -27.04 5.56 -9.29
N PRO A 448 -27.76 5.71 -10.41
CA PRO A 448 -28.89 6.65 -10.50
C PRO A 448 -29.90 6.51 -9.35
N GLU A 449 -30.05 5.29 -8.83
CA GLU A 449 -30.94 4.91 -7.73
C GLU A 449 -30.60 5.56 -6.37
N VAL A 450 -29.38 6.07 -6.16
CA VAL A 450 -28.86 6.43 -4.81
C VAL A 450 -28.25 7.85 -4.75
N ARG A 451 -28.43 8.68 -5.80
CA ARG A 451 -27.77 9.99 -5.91
C ARG A 451 -28.38 11.07 -4.97
N PRO A 452 -27.56 11.82 -4.18
CA PRO A 452 -28.05 12.93 -3.37
C PRO A 452 -28.59 14.09 -4.22
N THR A 453 -29.73 14.68 -3.84
CA THR A 453 -30.46 15.69 -4.65
C THR A 453 -30.37 17.13 -4.14
N THR A 454 -29.69 17.40 -3.01
CA THR A 454 -29.79 18.70 -2.30
C THR A 454 -28.62 19.67 -2.54
N PHE A 455 -27.41 19.16 -2.79
CA PHE A 455 -26.19 19.97 -2.97
C PHE A 455 -25.55 19.75 -4.34
N ILE A 456 -24.76 20.73 -4.77
CA ILE A 456 -23.80 20.62 -5.86
C ILE A 456 -22.43 20.50 -5.21
N GLU A 457 -21.76 19.39 -5.48
CA GLU A 457 -20.43 19.14 -4.94
C GLU A 457 -19.37 19.54 -5.98
N ARG A 458 -18.37 20.30 -5.52
CA ARG A 458 -17.15 20.60 -6.26
C ARG A 458 -15.97 20.06 -5.50
N MET A 459 -15.13 19.33 -6.21
CA MET A 459 -13.96 18.66 -5.66
C MET A 459 -12.72 19.18 -6.36
N TYR A 460 -11.63 19.36 -5.62
CA TYR A 460 -10.34 19.79 -6.13
C TYR A 460 -9.22 18.97 -5.51
N SER A 461 -8.31 18.46 -6.34
CA SER A 461 -7.16 17.68 -5.88
C SER A 461 -6.00 18.57 -5.52
N ILE A 462 -5.32 18.24 -4.44
CA ILE A 462 -4.13 18.93 -3.98
C ILE A 462 -2.93 18.00 -4.11
N SER A 463 -1.85 18.56 -4.63
CA SER A 463 -0.55 17.89 -4.64
C SER A 463 0.53 18.81 -4.12
N ASP A 464 1.55 18.21 -3.50
CA ASP A 464 2.74 18.89 -3.03
C ASP A 464 3.91 17.91 -3.08
N VAL A 465 5.06 18.39 -3.53
CA VAL A 465 6.27 17.56 -3.69
C VAL A 465 7.25 17.77 -2.54
N GLY A 466 7.11 18.86 -1.80
CA GLY A 466 7.97 19.23 -0.69
C GLY A 466 7.37 18.90 0.68
N SER A 467 7.17 19.94 1.48
CA SER A 467 6.95 19.85 2.91
C SER A 467 5.53 19.42 3.31
N GLY A 468 4.64 19.29 2.33
CA GLY A 468 3.21 19.10 2.52
C GLY A 468 2.52 20.39 2.95
N TYR A 469 1.19 20.36 2.95
CA TYR A 469 0.36 21.50 3.31
C TYR A 469 0.22 21.70 4.83
N ALA A 470 0.11 22.97 5.24
CA ALA A 470 0.00 23.36 6.65
C ALA A 470 -1.42 23.17 7.21
N GLY A 471 -2.36 22.69 6.39
CA GLY A 471 -3.79 22.67 6.68
C GLY A 471 -4.40 24.04 6.42
N GLY A 472 -5.55 24.06 5.73
CA GLY A 472 -6.22 25.31 5.37
C GLY A 472 -6.07 25.69 3.90
N ALA A 473 -7.13 25.51 3.13
CA ALA A 473 -7.32 26.16 1.84
C ALA A 473 -8.09 27.47 2.01
N GLU A 474 -7.79 28.45 1.17
CA GLU A 474 -8.62 29.64 1.01
C GLU A 474 -9.56 29.41 -0.16
N ILE A 475 -10.86 29.33 0.14
CA ILE A 475 -11.91 29.13 -0.84
C ILE A 475 -12.78 30.39 -0.86
N LEU A 476 -12.87 30.99 -2.05
CA LEU A 476 -13.73 32.13 -2.31
C LEU A 476 -14.84 31.71 -3.25
N LEU A 477 -16.09 32.07 -2.95
CA LEU A 477 -17.23 31.98 -3.84
C LEU A 477 -17.70 33.41 -4.13
N ASP A 478 -17.59 33.84 -5.39
CA ASP A 478 -17.81 35.21 -5.83
C ASP A 478 -17.04 36.25 -4.99
N GLY A 479 -15.80 35.91 -4.61
CA GLY A 479 -14.91 36.77 -3.82
C GLY A 479 -15.16 36.76 -2.31
N GLN A 480 -16.14 36.00 -1.81
CA GLN A 480 -16.40 35.84 -0.38
C GLN A 480 -15.90 34.50 0.14
N VAL A 481 -15.36 34.47 1.35
CA VAL A 481 -14.92 33.23 2.00
C VAL A 481 -16.06 32.23 2.07
N PHE A 482 -15.82 31.00 1.63
CA PHE A 482 -16.83 29.95 1.56
C PHE A 482 -16.37 28.67 2.29
N PRO A 483 -17.26 27.97 3.01
CA PRO A 483 -16.89 26.76 3.74
C PRO A 483 -16.50 25.62 2.79
N TYR A 484 -15.59 24.78 3.28
CA TYR A 484 -15.17 23.57 2.60
C TYR A 484 -14.82 22.48 3.61
N GLU A 485 -14.80 21.25 3.12
CA GLU A 485 -14.31 20.08 3.85
C GLU A 485 -12.95 19.68 3.27
N PHE A 486 -11.99 19.40 4.14
CA PHE A 486 -10.67 18.91 3.75
C PHE A 486 -10.60 17.39 3.97
N GLU A 487 -10.43 16.64 2.89
CA GLU A 487 -10.28 15.18 2.96
C GLU A 487 -8.79 14.84 2.91
N SER A 488 -8.19 14.66 4.10
CA SER A 488 -6.76 14.40 4.25
C SER A 488 -6.30 13.15 3.51
N ASP A 489 -7.12 12.09 3.52
CA ASP A 489 -6.77 10.79 2.96
C ASP A 489 -6.60 10.83 1.43
N ARG A 490 -7.36 11.70 0.76
CA ARG A 490 -7.30 11.87 -0.70
C ARG A 490 -6.57 13.12 -1.14
N LYS A 491 -6.16 13.97 -0.19
CA LYS A 491 -5.61 15.30 -0.46
C LYS A 491 -6.59 16.13 -1.30
N MET A 492 -7.86 16.15 -0.91
CA MET A 492 -8.93 16.82 -1.66
C MET A 492 -9.56 17.95 -0.85
N ILE A 493 -10.03 18.97 -1.57
CA ILE A 493 -10.97 19.99 -1.06
C ILE A 493 -12.34 19.66 -1.62
N LEU A 494 -13.35 19.56 -0.76
CA LEU A 494 -14.76 19.42 -1.12
C LEU A 494 -15.53 20.68 -0.75
N VAL A 495 -16.22 21.24 -1.73
CA VAL A 495 -17.08 22.42 -1.57
C VAL A 495 -18.51 22.02 -1.88
N LYS A 496 -19.39 22.11 -0.88
CA LYS A 496 -20.82 21.80 -1.00
C LYS A 496 -21.61 23.08 -1.19
N ILE A 497 -22.15 23.27 -2.38
CA ILE A 497 -22.91 24.46 -2.77
C ILE A 497 -24.40 24.10 -2.76
N PRO A 498 -25.23 24.77 -1.95
CA PRO A 498 -26.67 24.51 -1.96
C PRO A 498 -27.27 24.75 -3.34
N ARG A 499 -28.06 23.79 -3.86
CA ARG A 499 -28.76 23.97 -5.15
C ARG A 499 -29.70 25.19 -5.15
N SER A 500 -30.18 25.59 -3.97
CA SER A 500 -31.01 26.79 -3.82
C SER A 500 -30.33 28.08 -4.28
N PHE A 501 -28.99 28.12 -4.41
CA PHE A 501 -28.26 29.28 -4.92
C PHE A 501 -28.64 29.62 -6.37
N ALA A 502 -29.10 28.63 -7.14
CA ALA A 502 -29.59 28.81 -8.51
C ALA A 502 -30.76 29.80 -8.61
N LYS A 503 -31.50 30.03 -7.51
CA LYS A 503 -32.59 31.02 -7.44
C LYS A 503 -32.09 32.46 -7.50
N PHE A 504 -30.83 32.71 -7.13
CA PHE A 504 -30.27 34.04 -6.97
C PHE A 504 -29.25 34.38 -8.05
N LYS A 505 -28.48 33.39 -8.53
CA LYS A 505 -27.45 33.60 -9.54
C LYS A 505 -27.28 32.35 -10.40
N ARG A 506 -27.12 32.54 -11.71
CA ARG A 506 -26.92 31.42 -12.65
C ARG A 506 -25.49 30.87 -12.62
N ARG A 507 -24.50 31.74 -12.47
CA ARG A 507 -23.08 31.36 -12.49
C ARG A 507 -22.38 31.85 -11.24
N LEU A 508 -21.62 30.97 -10.60
CA LEU A 508 -20.79 31.29 -9.44
C LEU A 508 -19.32 31.15 -9.82
N LEU A 509 -18.48 32.08 -9.41
CA LEU A 509 -17.03 31.99 -9.55
C LEU A 509 -16.44 31.43 -8.27
N LEU A 510 -15.82 30.26 -8.34
CA LEU A 510 -15.08 29.68 -7.23
C LEU A 510 -13.58 29.87 -7.45
N GLN A 511 -12.87 30.36 -6.44
CA GLN A 511 -11.42 30.46 -6.46
C GLN A 511 -10.83 29.73 -5.26
N ALA A 512 -9.74 28.99 -5.47
CA ALA A 512 -9.08 28.23 -4.43
C ALA A 512 -7.56 28.42 -4.46
N ARG A 513 -6.94 28.57 -3.30
CA ARG A 513 -5.48 28.45 -3.12
C ARG A 513 -5.13 27.76 -1.82
N ILE A 514 -3.92 27.19 -1.73
CA ILE A 514 -3.42 26.52 -0.53
C ILE A 514 -1.98 26.92 -0.26
N ARG A 515 -1.58 26.81 1.02
CA ARG A 515 -0.23 27.10 1.48
C ARG A 515 0.45 25.84 2.03
N ASP A 516 1.72 25.66 1.66
CA ASP A 516 2.56 24.60 2.22
C ASP A 516 3.14 24.95 3.60
N ARG A 517 3.86 24.01 4.22
CA ARG A 517 4.52 24.21 5.52
C ARG A 517 5.80 25.04 5.42
N ALA A 518 6.44 25.10 4.25
CA ALA A 518 7.58 25.97 3.97
C ALA A 518 7.16 27.44 3.77
N GLY A 519 5.87 27.67 3.54
CA GLY A 519 5.24 28.97 3.38
C GLY A 519 4.95 29.38 1.94
N ASN A 520 5.16 28.50 0.95
CA ASN A 520 4.85 28.75 -0.44
C ASN A 520 3.33 28.64 -0.69
N PHE A 521 2.81 29.50 -1.57
CA PHE A 521 1.41 29.47 -1.99
C PHE A 521 1.28 28.80 -3.35
N SER A 522 0.20 28.04 -3.54
CA SER A 522 -0.23 27.64 -4.87
C SER A 522 -0.62 28.87 -5.68
N ASP A 523 -0.58 28.73 -7.00
CA ASP A 523 -1.32 29.65 -7.86
C ASP A 523 -2.83 29.48 -7.60
N TRP A 524 -3.62 30.50 -7.98
CA TRP A 524 -5.07 30.45 -7.81
C TRP A 524 -5.70 29.49 -8.82
N LEU A 525 -6.43 28.48 -8.34
CA LEU A 525 -7.39 27.76 -9.15
C LEU A 525 -8.65 28.63 -9.30
N THR A 526 -9.23 28.65 -10.50
CA THR A 526 -10.52 29.32 -10.77
C THR A 526 -11.47 28.34 -11.46
N ASP A 527 -12.69 28.17 -10.93
CA ASP A 527 -13.77 27.34 -11.48
C ASP A 527 -15.05 28.17 -11.67
N LEU A 528 -15.67 28.09 -12.84
CA LEU A 528 -16.94 28.77 -13.14
C LEU A 528 -18.08 27.75 -13.12
N ILE A 529 -18.94 27.86 -12.12
CA ILE A 529 -20.01 26.91 -11.83
C ILE A 529 -21.31 27.42 -12.46
N ASP A 530 -21.80 26.75 -13.52
CA ASP A 530 -23.11 27.05 -14.11
C ASP A 530 -24.21 26.20 -13.44
N LEU A 531 -25.11 26.87 -12.72
CA LEU A 531 -26.23 26.26 -12.01
C LEU A 531 -27.43 25.99 -12.93
N GLY A 532 -27.46 26.56 -14.14
CA GLY A 532 -28.57 26.39 -15.09
C GLY A 532 -28.54 25.04 -15.83
N GLN A 533 -27.35 24.57 -16.20
CA GLN A 533 -27.16 23.31 -16.93
C GLN A 533 -27.55 22.08 -16.09
N ILE A 534 -27.38 22.18 -14.76
CA ILE A 534 -27.66 21.11 -13.79
C ILE A 534 -29.18 20.85 -13.63
N LEU A 535 -30.03 21.83 -13.96
CA LEU A 535 -31.50 21.70 -13.91
C LEU A 535 -32.09 21.10 -15.20
N GLU A 536 -31.34 21.12 -16.32
CA GLU A 536 -31.78 20.61 -17.62
C GLU A 536 -31.50 19.11 -17.78
N ASP A 537 -30.36 18.62 -17.25
CA ASP A 537 -29.98 17.20 -17.24
C ASP A 537 -30.94 16.28 -16.44
N GLU A 538 -31.87 16.82 -15.66
CA GLU A 538 -32.88 16.06 -14.91
C GLU A 538 -34.23 15.94 -15.65
N LYS A 539 -34.41 16.63 -16.80
CA LYS A 539 -35.62 16.57 -17.63
C LYS A 539 -35.51 15.60 -18.81
N SER A 540 -34.33 15.04 -19.05
CA SER A 540 -34.04 13.99 -20.05
C SER A 540 -33.84 12.65 -19.35
#